data_AF-A0A0R2FU07-F1
#
_entry.id   AF-A0A0R2FU07-F1
#
_cell.length_a   1.000
_cell.length_b   1.000
_cell.length_c   1.000
_cell.angle_alpha   90.00
_cell.angle_beta   90.00
_cell.angle_gamma   90.00
#
_symmetry.space_group_name_H-M   'P 1'
#
loop_
_entity.id
_entity.type
_entity.pdbx_description
1 polymer ?
#
loop_
_entity_poly.entity_id
_entity_poly.type
_entity_poly.pdbx_seq_one_letter_code
_entity_poly.pdbx_strand_id
1 'polypeptide(L)'
;MLIRNQRTQRILLILSTLGLGWLIFGHLLHVPLLNMLDTLSQSLTIEQVPSIFAWLTFIPYLFGHPFGTLVIFTTLLFCLWGFKYKIPAAWLALSLLASEVVLLIADLLLTGLTQPHHFFNHTVFWLTWLYSSLAIFVLPEIKRWRLRLLNQLLLLVTWLAGISHALLTPAGTFTNCLAGWWLALVCLTLAEHWYIKGAPWASRFNGFHNSWY
;
A
#
# COMPACT_ATOMS: atom_id res chain seq x y z
N MET A 1 13.67 9.43 -2.57
CA MET A 1 13.67 8.99 -1.15
C MET A 1 12.67 9.89 -0.43
N LEU A 2 11.44 9.42 -0.23
CA LEU A 2 10.36 10.22 0.36
C LEU A 2 10.73 10.69 1.79
N ILE A 3 11.46 9.86 2.56
CA ILE A 3 11.96 10.15 3.91
C ILE A 3 12.79 11.44 3.97
N ARG A 4 13.44 11.81 2.86
CA ARG A 4 14.40 12.93 2.84
C ARG A 4 13.84 14.24 2.29
N ASN A 5 12.70 14.20 1.58
CA ASN A 5 12.13 15.40 0.96
C ASN A 5 10.75 15.74 1.52
N GLN A 6 10.77 16.51 2.61
CA GLN A 6 9.55 16.96 3.30
C GLN A 6 8.58 17.72 2.39
N ARG A 7 9.06 18.41 1.33
CA ARG A 7 8.18 19.09 0.37
C ARG A 7 7.39 18.10 -0.47
N THR A 8 8.07 17.09 -1.03
CA THR A 8 7.41 16.03 -1.82
C THR A 8 6.44 15.24 -0.96
N GLN A 9 6.82 14.92 0.29
CA GLN A 9 5.94 14.21 1.22
C GLN A 9 4.67 15.01 1.54
N ARG A 10 4.79 16.33 1.79
CA ARG A 10 3.62 17.20 2.01
C ARG A 10 2.72 17.28 0.77
N ILE A 11 3.30 17.44 -0.41
CA ILE A 11 2.53 17.47 -1.67
C ILE A 11 1.78 16.14 -1.86
N LEU A 12 2.45 15.01 -1.62
CA LEU A 12 1.84 13.70 -1.77
C LEU A 12 0.73 13.47 -0.74
N LEU A 13 0.92 13.91 0.51
CA LEU A 13 -0.13 13.89 1.53
C LEU A 13 -1.34 14.74 1.09
N ILE A 14 -1.13 15.97 0.61
CA ILE A 14 -2.21 16.84 0.15
C ILE A 14 -2.96 16.24 -1.04
N LEU A 15 -2.23 15.75 -2.05
CA LEU A 15 -2.83 15.13 -3.22
C LEU A 15 -3.62 13.88 -2.85
N SER A 16 -3.09 13.06 -1.92
CA SER A 16 -3.75 11.84 -1.50
C SER A 16 -4.97 12.05 -0.63
N THR A 17 -4.94 13.03 0.28
CA THR A 17 -6.13 13.39 1.05
C THR A 17 -7.22 14.03 0.18
N LEU A 18 -6.83 14.91 -0.76
CA LEU A 18 -7.78 15.50 -1.71
C LEU A 18 -8.37 14.45 -2.66
N GLY A 19 -7.52 13.55 -3.19
CA GLY A 19 -7.96 12.45 -4.05
C GLY A 19 -8.94 11.51 -3.35
N LEU A 20 -8.62 11.12 -2.11
CA LEU A 20 -9.51 10.30 -1.28
C LEU A 20 -10.81 11.02 -0.95
N GLY A 21 -10.76 12.30 -0.57
CA GLY A 21 -11.95 13.11 -0.30
C GLY A 21 -12.86 13.25 -1.51
N TRP A 22 -12.27 13.46 -2.69
CA TRP A 22 -13.00 13.51 -3.95
C TRP A 22 -13.68 12.18 -4.29
N LEU A 23 -13.02 11.03 -4.04
CA LEU A 23 -13.63 9.71 -4.26
C LEU A 23 -14.80 9.44 -3.32
N ILE A 24 -14.63 9.71 -2.03
CA ILE A 24 -15.72 9.52 -1.04
C ILE A 24 -16.91 10.40 -1.42
N PHE A 25 -16.67 11.69 -1.69
CA PHE A 25 -17.74 12.62 -2.05
C PHE A 25 -18.38 12.29 -3.40
N GLY A 26 -17.58 11.92 -4.40
CA GLY A 26 -18.04 11.52 -5.71
C GLY A 26 -18.90 10.26 -5.68
N HIS A 27 -18.54 9.29 -4.84
CA HIS A 27 -19.33 8.10 -4.61
C HIS A 27 -20.65 8.43 -3.89
N LEU A 28 -20.61 9.25 -2.82
CA LEU A 28 -21.81 9.72 -2.11
C LEU A 28 -22.80 10.44 -3.04
N LEU A 29 -22.31 11.27 -3.94
CA LEU A 29 -23.12 11.99 -4.91
C LEU A 29 -23.50 11.17 -6.16
N HIS A 30 -23.10 9.91 -6.23
CA HIS A 30 -23.37 9.02 -7.38
C HIS A 30 -22.91 9.65 -8.71
N VAL A 31 -21.70 10.23 -8.72
CA VAL A 31 -21.13 10.87 -9.92
C VAL A 31 -21.13 9.87 -11.08
N PRO A 32 -21.76 10.20 -12.22
CA PRO A 32 -22.01 9.24 -13.29
C PRO A 32 -20.73 8.66 -13.90
N LEU A 33 -19.64 9.44 -13.89
CA LEU A 33 -18.33 8.97 -14.36
C LEU A 33 -17.76 7.84 -13.48
N LEU A 34 -17.89 7.93 -12.15
CA LEU A 34 -17.40 6.88 -11.24
C LEU A 34 -18.24 5.60 -11.40
N ASN A 35 -19.57 5.74 -11.49
CA ASN A 35 -20.45 4.60 -11.74
C ASN A 35 -20.17 3.94 -13.09
N MET A 36 -19.89 4.72 -14.13
CA MET A 36 -19.49 4.18 -15.44
C MET A 36 -18.17 3.39 -15.34
N LEU A 37 -17.17 3.92 -14.64
CA LEU A 37 -15.90 3.20 -14.44
C LEU A 37 -16.06 1.94 -13.59
N ASP A 38 -16.92 1.98 -12.57
CA ASP A 38 -17.19 0.83 -11.71
C ASP A 38 -17.92 -0.28 -12.49
N THR A 39 -18.95 0.06 -13.25
CA THR A 39 -19.66 -0.91 -14.12
C THR A 39 -18.74 -1.51 -15.19
N LEU A 40 -17.86 -0.70 -15.80
CA LEU A 40 -16.84 -1.20 -16.72
C LEU A 40 -15.88 -2.17 -16.02
N SER A 41 -15.40 -1.82 -14.83
CA SER A 41 -14.51 -2.72 -14.06
C SER A 41 -15.19 -4.03 -13.68
N GLN A 42 -16.47 -4.00 -13.29
CA GLN A 42 -17.23 -5.20 -12.96
C GLN A 42 -17.55 -6.08 -14.18
N SER A 43 -17.58 -5.49 -15.39
CA SER A 43 -17.75 -6.25 -16.62
C SER A 43 -16.48 -7.01 -17.05
N LEU A 44 -15.32 -6.58 -16.54
CA LEU A 44 -14.04 -7.24 -16.78
C LEU A 44 -13.85 -8.35 -15.74
N THR A 45 -13.72 -9.58 -16.21
CA THR A 45 -13.52 -10.73 -15.33
C THR A 45 -12.22 -11.44 -15.66
N ILE A 46 -11.62 -12.08 -14.65
CA ILE A 46 -10.37 -12.84 -14.82
C ILE A 46 -10.51 -13.96 -15.87
N GLU A 47 -11.73 -14.47 -16.09
CA GLU A 47 -12.03 -15.52 -17.08
C GLU A 47 -11.85 -15.05 -18.52
N GLN A 48 -11.93 -13.74 -18.78
CA GLN A 48 -11.70 -13.14 -20.09
C GLN A 48 -10.22 -12.96 -20.41
N VAL A 49 -9.33 -13.16 -19.42
CA VAL A 49 -7.89 -12.94 -19.55
C VAL A 49 -7.21 -14.27 -19.88
N PRO A 50 -6.29 -14.33 -20.87
CA PRO A 50 -5.54 -15.55 -21.16
C PRO A 50 -4.80 -16.06 -19.92
N SER A 51 -4.79 -17.38 -19.72
CA SER A 51 -4.32 -18.03 -18.49
C SER A 51 -2.91 -17.61 -18.05
N ILE A 52 -1.99 -17.38 -19.00
CA ILE A 52 -0.64 -16.89 -18.72
C ILE A 52 -0.65 -15.52 -18.03
N PHE A 53 -1.50 -14.59 -18.48
CA PHE A 53 -1.61 -13.26 -17.88
C PHE A 53 -2.37 -13.30 -16.54
N ALA A 54 -3.31 -14.23 -16.40
CA ALA A 54 -3.98 -14.46 -15.11
C ALA A 54 -2.97 -14.91 -14.04
N TRP A 55 -2.05 -15.84 -14.35
CA TRP A 55 -1.01 -16.26 -13.41
C TRP A 55 -0.01 -15.15 -13.07
N LEU A 56 0.41 -14.36 -14.07
CA LEU A 56 1.35 -13.25 -13.87
C LEU A 56 0.79 -12.14 -12.96
N THR A 57 -0.53 -11.96 -12.97
CA THR A 57 -1.21 -10.96 -12.12
C THR A 57 -1.60 -11.54 -10.75
N PHE A 58 -1.89 -12.85 -10.67
CA PHE A 58 -2.24 -13.54 -9.44
C PHE A 58 -1.08 -13.60 -8.42
N ILE A 59 0.15 -13.87 -8.87
CA ILE A 59 1.29 -13.99 -7.95
C ILE A 59 1.52 -12.69 -7.16
N PRO A 60 1.63 -11.51 -7.79
CA PRO A 60 1.72 -10.25 -7.06
C PRO A 60 0.48 -9.99 -6.20
N TYR A 61 -0.72 -10.34 -6.65
CA TYR A 61 -1.95 -10.18 -5.88
C TYR A 61 -1.95 -10.94 -4.56
N LEU A 62 -1.41 -12.18 -4.55
CA LEU A 62 -1.29 -13.00 -3.34
C LEU A 62 -0.57 -12.25 -2.20
N PHE A 63 0.38 -11.38 -2.53
CA PHE A 63 1.13 -10.61 -1.56
C PHE A 63 0.32 -9.51 -0.86
N GLY A 64 -0.80 -9.08 -1.47
CA GLY A 64 -1.77 -8.17 -0.84
C GLY A 64 -2.91 -8.89 -0.13
N HIS A 65 -3.07 -10.19 -0.35
CA HIS A 65 -4.07 -10.99 0.32
C HIS A 65 -3.68 -11.18 1.80
N PRO A 66 -4.62 -11.17 2.78
CA PRO A 66 -4.31 -11.16 4.21
C PRO A 66 -3.23 -12.16 4.65
N PHE A 67 -3.33 -13.40 4.17
CA PHE A 67 -2.33 -14.43 4.46
C PHE A 67 -0.95 -14.13 3.86
N GLY A 68 -0.88 -13.77 2.58
CA GLY A 68 0.40 -13.47 1.92
C GLY A 68 1.05 -12.21 2.48
N THR A 69 0.23 -11.19 2.76
CA THR A 69 0.65 -9.96 3.45
C THR A 69 1.27 -10.26 4.81
N LEU A 70 0.63 -11.09 5.63
CA LEU A 70 1.15 -11.51 6.93
C LEU A 70 2.50 -12.22 6.79
N VAL A 71 2.59 -13.23 5.91
CA VAL A 71 3.82 -14.01 5.71
C VAL A 71 4.98 -13.11 5.24
N ILE A 72 4.73 -12.20 4.31
CA ILE A 72 5.80 -11.35 3.79
C ILE A 72 6.21 -10.28 4.79
N PHE A 73 5.27 -9.61 5.46
CA PHE A 73 5.64 -8.60 6.45
C PHE A 73 6.34 -9.21 7.65
N THR A 74 5.92 -10.38 8.12
CA THR A 74 6.65 -11.10 9.18
C THR A 74 8.06 -11.46 8.75
N THR A 75 8.24 -11.97 7.52
CA THR A 75 9.57 -12.23 6.94
C THR A 75 10.41 -10.95 6.83
N LEU A 76 9.81 -9.86 6.36
CA LEU A 76 10.47 -8.58 6.19
C LEU A 76 10.90 -7.98 7.55
N LEU A 77 10.03 -8.04 8.55
CA LEU A 77 10.32 -7.64 9.93
C LEU A 77 11.46 -8.45 10.54
N PHE A 78 11.43 -9.78 10.36
CA PHE A 78 12.49 -10.66 10.81
C PHE A 78 13.84 -10.31 10.17
N CYS A 79 13.86 -10.10 8.85
CA CYS A 79 15.07 -9.68 8.12
C CYS A 79 15.58 -8.32 8.59
N LEU A 80 14.72 -7.30 8.68
CA LEU A 80 15.11 -5.97 9.16
C LEU A 80 15.69 -6.03 10.57
N TRP A 81 15.07 -6.80 11.46
CA TRP A 81 15.57 -6.98 12.82
C TRP A 81 16.94 -7.68 12.84
N GLY A 82 17.10 -8.75 12.05
CA GLY A 82 18.35 -9.51 11.94
C GLY A 82 19.53 -8.70 11.35
N PHE A 83 19.26 -7.78 10.43
CA PHE A 83 20.27 -6.94 9.77
C PHE A 83 20.57 -5.61 10.49
N LYS A 84 20.30 -5.51 11.80
CA LYS A 84 20.52 -4.30 12.62
C LYS A 84 19.63 -3.09 12.27
N TYR A 85 18.55 -3.28 11.51
CA TYR A 85 17.52 -2.26 11.23
C TYR A 85 16.33 -2.40 12.21
N LYS A 86 16.61 -2.39 13.51
CA LYS A 86 15.60 -2.58 14.57
C LYS A 86 14.57 -1.45 14.62
N ILE A 87 15.01 -0.20 14.42
CA ILE A 87 14.13 0.98 14.39
C ILE A 87 13.17 0.91 13.19
N PRO A 88 13.65 0.68 11.94
CA PRO A 88 12.79 0.37 10.80
C PRO A 88 11.81 -0.78 11.03
N ALA A 89 12.26 -1.89 11.62
CA ALA A 89 11.39 -3.03 11.92
C ALA A 89 10.29 -2.65 12.91
N ALA A 90 10.63 -2.01 14.03
CA ALA A 90 9.63 -1.59 15.03
C ALA A 90 8.64 -0.57 14.46
N TRP A 91 9.13 0.40 13.67
CA TRP A 91 8.27 1.35 12.99
C TRP A 91 7.32 0.67 12.00
N LEU A 92 7.84 -0.27 11.20
CA LEU A 92 7.01 -0.99 10.23
C LEU A 92 5.96 -1.82 10.97
N ALA A 93 6.30 -2.54 12.03
CA ALA A 93 5.33 -3.30 12.81
C ALA A 93 4.23 -2.41 13.42
N LEU A 94 4.59 -1.29 14.04
CA LEU A 94 3.62 -0.36 14.63
C LEU A 94 2.72 0.29 13.57
N SER A 95 3.31 0.67 12.43
CA SER A 95 2.56 1.30 11.35
C SER A 95 1.62 0.33 10.63
N LEU A 96 2.00 -0.95 10.49
CA LEU A 96 1.07 -2.00 10.01
C LEU A 96 -0.14 -2.13 10.94
N LEU A 97 0.08 -2.24 12.26
CA LEU A 97 -1.02 -2.36 13.22
C LEU A 97 -1.92 -1.13 13.23
N ALA A 98 -1.33 0.06 13.23
CA ALA A 98 -2.08 1.31 13.19
C ALA A 98 -2.88 1.45 11.88
N SER A 99 -2.30 1.07 10.76
CA SER A 99 -2.94 1.10 9.45
C SER A 99 -4.12 0.14 9.34
N GLU A 100 -4.01 -1.07 9.90
CA GLU A 100 -5.12 -2.03 9.95
C GLU A 100 -6.31 -1.43 10.75
N VAL A 101 -6.04 -0.83 11.91
CA VAL A 101 -7.08 -0.15 12.70
C VAL A 101 -7.72 1.00 11.91
N VAL A 102 -6.92 1.81 11.21
CA VAL A 102 -7.43 2.91 10.38
C VAL A 102 -8.30 2.38 9.25
N LEU A 103 -7.87 1.30 8.58
CA LEU A 103 -8.61 0.67 7.48
C LEU A 103 -9.97 0.13 7.96
N LEU A 104 -9.98 -0.58 9.09
CA LEU A 104 -11.21 -1.10 9.70
C LEU A 104 -12.17 0.01 10.13
N ILE A 105 -11.67 1.08 10.75
CA ILE A 105 -12.49 2.24 11.13
C ILE A 105 -13.04 2.93 9.88
N ALA A 106 -12.22 3.12 8.85
CA ALA A 106 -12.62 3.79 7.62
C ALA A 106 -13.73 3.01 6.89
N ASP A 107 -13.60 1.67 6.81
CA ASP A 107 -14.65 0.81 6.28
C ASP A 107 -15.93 0.84 7.15
N LEU A 108 -15.79 0.87 8.47
CA LEU A 108 -16.93 0.94 9.40
C LEU A 108 -17.71 2.26 9.25
N LEU A 109 -17.04 3.35 8.90
CA LEU A 109 -17.69 4.64 8.65
C LEU A 109 -18.45 4.66 7.31
N LEU A 110 -18.07 3.82 6.35
CA LEU A 110 -18.64 3.79 5.00
C LEU A 110 -19.49 2.54 4.72
N THR A 111 -19.70 1.67 5.70
CA THR A 111 -20.37 0.36 5.53
C THR A 111 -21.82 0.47 5.08
N GLY A 112 -22.45 1.64 5.24
CA GLY A 112 -23.79 1.93 4.75
C GLY A 112 -23.87 2.38 3.28
N LEU A 113 -22.74 2.59 2.61
CA LEU A 113 -22.68 3.17 1.26
C LEU A 113 -22.46 2.12 0.16
N THR A 114 -21.85 0.98 0.48
CA THR A 114 -21.28 0.07 -0.54
C THR A 114 -21.71 -1.40 -0.44
N GLN A 115 -22.67 -1.75 0.42
CA GLN A 115 -23.16 -3.13 0.55
C GLN A 115 -23.50 -3.73 -0.84
N PRO A 116 -22.94 -4.90 -1.22
CA PRO A 116 -22.25 -5.89 -0.39
C PRO A 116 -20.71 -5.79 -0.35
N HIS A 117 -20.09 -4.76 -0.94
CA HIS A 117 -18.63 -4.65 -1.06
C HIS A 117 -18.03 -3.62 -0.09
N HIS A 118 -16.76 -3.82 0.28
CA HIS A 118 -15.98 -2.84 1.05
C HIS A 118 -15.62 -1.65 0.15
N PHE A 119 -15.79 -0.42 0.64
CA PHE A 119 -15.42 0.78 -0.12
C PHE A 119 -13.91 0.84 -0.36
N PHE A 120 -13.09 0.42 0.61
CA PHE A 120 -11.65 0.35 0.42
C PHE A 120 -11.24 -1.06 -0.01
N ASN A 121 -10.50 -1.20 -1.11
CA ASN A 121 -9.90 -2.49 -1.46
C ASN A 121 -8.66 -2.76 -0.60
N HIS A 122 -8.80 -3.66 0.39
CA HIS A 122 -7.73 -4.03 1.33
C HIS A 122 -6.50 -4.60 0.63
N THR A 123 -6.69 -5.35 -0.46
CA THR A 123 -5.56 -5.94 -1.19
C THR A 123 -4.70 -4.86 -1.80
N VAL A 124 -5.33 -3.87 -2.46
CA VAL A 124 -4.60 -2.74 -3.06
C VAL A 124 -3.92 -1.88 -1.99
N PHE A 125 -4.57 -1.71 -0.85
CA PHE A 125 -3.99 -1.03 0.30
C PHE A 125 -2.69 -1.71 0.76
N TRP A 126 -2.75 -3.01 1.03
CA TRP A 126 -1.60 -3.78 1.51
C TRP A 126 -0.50 -3.97 0.47
N LEU A 127 -0.85 -4.14 -0.81
CA LEU A 127 0.12 -4.12 -1.90
C LEU A 127 0.89 -2.80 -1.88
N THR A 128 0.19 -1.67 -1.90
CA THR A 128 0.83 -0.35 -1.91
C THR A 128 1.76 -0.18 -0.70
N TRP A 129 1.34 -0.66 0.47
CA TRP A 129 2.16 -0.65 1.68
C TRP A 129 3.44 -1.48 1.52
N LEU A 130 3.30 -2.71 1.02
CA LEU A 130 4.40 -3.64 0.82
C LEU A 130 5.44 -3.08 -0.15
N TYR A 131 5.00 -2.66 -1.33
CA TYR A 131 5.87 -2.14 -2.38
C TYR A 131 6.58 -0.87 -1.93
N SER A 132 5.89 0.01 -1.19
CA SER A 132 6.50 1.19 -0.58
C SER A 132 7.57 0.82 0.45
N SER A 133 7.29 -0.18 1.29
CA SER A 133 8.25 -0.67 2.29
C SER A 133 9.51 -1.26 1.64
N LEU A 134 9.36 -2.06 0.58
CA LEU A 134 10.48 -2.60 -0.20
C LEU A 134 11.29 -1.49 -0.87
N ALA A 135 10.61 -0.47 -1.40
CA ALA A 135 11.27 0.67 -2.04
C ALA A 135 12.03 1.56 -1.05
N ILE A 136 11.56 1.64 0.19
CA ILE A 136 12.17 2.45 1.24
C ILE A 136 13.36 1.72 1.88
N PHE A 137 13.22 0.43 2.21
CA PHE A 137 14.23 -0.28 3.01
C PHE A 137 15.13 -1.20 2.21
N VAL A 138 14.63 -1.85 1.16
CA VAL A 138 15.40 -2.88 0.43
C VAL A 138 16.14 -2.31 -0.77
N LEU A 139 15.49 -1.47 -1.57
CA LEU A 139 16.09 -0.89 -2.78
C LEU A 139 17.37 -0.05 -2.53
N PRO A 140 17.47 0.76 -1.46
CA PRO A 140 18.67 1.56 -1.21
C PRO A 140 19.93 0.73 -0.93
N GLU A 141 19.78 -0.50 -0.41
CA GLU A 141 20.89 -1.40 -0.09
C GLU A 141 21.57 -1.96 -1.35
N ILE A 142 20.93 -1.85 -2.52
CA ILE A 142 21.48 -2.31 -3.79
C ILE A 142 22.47 -1.27 -4.32
N LYS A 143 23.77 -1.51 -4.07
CA LYS A 143 24.86 -0.59 -4.44
C LYS A 143 24.98 -0.33 -5.94
N ARG A 144 24.66 -1.31 -6.79
CA ARG A 144 24.79 -1.20 -8.26
C ARG A 144 23.59 -0.48 -8.86
N TRP A 145 23.82 0.67 -9.48
CA TRP A 145 22.73 1.52 -10.02
C TRP A 145 21.84 0.80 -11.05
N ARG A 146 22.42 0.00 -11.96
CA ARG A 146 21.68 -0.74 -12.98
C ARG A 146 20.72 -1.75 -12.37
N LEU A 147 21.19 -2.51 -11.38
CA LEU A 147 20.37 -3.49 -10.67
C LEU A 147 19.29 -2.80 -9.84
N ARG A 148 19.60 -1.67 -9.21
CA ARG A 148 18.61 -0.87 -8.48
C ARG A 148 17.49 -0.37 -9.39
N LEU A 149 17.82 0.12 -10.58
CA LEU A 149 16.84 0.58 -11.57
C LEU A 149 15.99 -0.57 -12.09
N LEU A 150 16.60 -1.72 -12.41
CA LEU A 150 15.87 -2.91 -12.85
C LEU A 150 14.90 -3.41 -11.78
N ASN A 151 15.33 -3.44 -10.52
CA ASN A 151 14.45 -3.83 -9.40
C ASN A 151 13.35 -2.81 -9.13
N GLN A 152 13.59 -1.51 -9.35
CA GLN A 152 12.54 -0.48 -9.27
C GLN A 152 11.47 -0.69 -10.34
N LEU A 153 11.88 -0.96 -11.58
CA LEU A 153 10.94 -1.26 -12.67
C LEU A 153 10.17 -2.56 -12.41
N LEU A 154 10.87 -3.60 -11.93
CA LEU A 154 10.23 -4.87 -11.57
C LEU A 154 9.16 -4.66 -10.51
N LEU A 155 9.49 -3.95 -9.42
CA LEU A 155 8.54 -3.64 -8.35
C LEU A 155 7.33 -2.85 -8.86
N LEU A 156 7.53 -1.90 -9.77
CA LEU A 156 6.44 -1.12 -10.36
C LEU A 156 5.53 -2.00 -11.23
N VAL A 157 6.12 -2.87 -12.07
CA VAL A 157 5.36 -3.79 -12.93
C VAL A 157 4.57 -4.78 -12.09
N THR A 158 5.17 -5.36 -11.04
CA THR A 158 4.47 -6.33 -10.19
C THR A 158 3.42 -5.65 -9.31
N TRP A 159 3.64 -4.40 -8.87
CA TRP A 159 2.61 -3.61 -8.19
C TRP A 159 1.40 -3.35 -9.09
N LEU A 160 1.62 -2.91 -10.33
CA LEU A 160 0.56 -2.72 -11.32
C LEU A 160 -0.18 -4.03 -11.64
N ALA A 161 0.55 -5.14 -11.76
CA ALA A 161 -0.03 -6.46 -12.00
C ALA A 161 -0.90 -6.95 -10.83
N GLY A 162 -0.51 -6.65 -9.58
CA GLY A 162 -1.33 -6.97 -8.41
C GLY A 162 -2.62 -6.14 -8.35
N ILE A 163 -2.55 -4.85 -8.71
CA ILE A 163 -3.73 -3.98 -8.78
C ILE A 163 -4.65 -4.39 -9.92
N SER A 164 -4.11 -4.73 -11.09
CA SER A 164 -4.92 -5.20 -12.21
C SER A 164 -5.64 -6.49 -11.85
N HIS A 165 -4.98 -7.42 -11.15
CA HIS A 165 -5.68 -8.60 -10.64
C HIS A 165 -6.79 -8.23 -9.66
N ALA A 166 -6.52 -7.31 -8.71
CA ALA A 166 -7.52 -6.87 -7.75
C ALA A 166 -8.75 -6.26 -8.43
N LEU A 167 -8.57 -5.53 -9.54
CA LEU A 167 -9.66 -5.01 -10.36
C LEU A 167 -10.44 -6.11 -11.10
N LEU A 168 -9.79 -7.22 -11.47
CA LEU A 168 -10.40 -8.35 -12.18
C LEU A 168 -11.13 -9.33 -11.23
N THR A 169 -11.04 -9.12 -9.91
CA THR A 169 -11.78 -9.91 -8.93
C THR A 169 -13.25 -9.48 -8.86
N PRO A 170 -14.18 -10.39 -8.52
CA PRO A 170 -15.61 -10.06 -8.46
C PRO A 170 -15.98 -8.93 -7.48
N ALA A 171 -15.15 -8.71 -6.47
CA ALA A 171 -15.32 -7.64 -5.47
C ALA A 171 -14.53 -6.36 -5.82
N GLY A 172 -13.75 -6.37 -6.90
CA GLY A 172 -12.94 -5.26 -7.34
C GLY A 172 -13.75 -4.28 -8.19
N THR A 173 -13.83 -3.03 -7.74
CA THR A 173 -14.28 -1.92 -8.58
C THR A 173 -13.17 -0.89 -8.73
N PHE A 174 -13.24 -0.09 -9.79
CA PHE A 174 -12.28 0.98 -10.04
C PHE A 174 -12.19 1.95 -8.86
N THR A 175 -13.34 2.40 -8.36
CA THR A 175 -13.45 3.29 -7.19
C THR A 175 -12.84 2.64 -5.96
N ASN A 176 -13.13 1.36 -5.68
CA ASN A 176 -12.63 0.68 -4.48
C ASN A 176 -11.11 0.50 -4.50
N CYS A 177 -10.56 0.14 -5.66
CA CYS A 177 -9.11 0.00 -5.86
C CYS A 177 -8.39 1.34 -5.72
N LEU A 178 -8.93 2.41 -6.31
CA LEU A 178 -8.37 3.76 -6.14
C LEU A 178 -8.47 4.23 -4.69
N ALA A 179 -9.60 4.01 -4.03
CA ALA A 179 -9.79 4.39 -2.63
C ALA A 179 -8.78 3.70 -1.73
N GLY A 180 -8.58 2.38 -1.89
CA GLY A 180 -7.57 1.61 -1.16
C GLY A 180 -6.15 2.13 -1.41
N TRP A 181 -5.82 2.47 -2.66
CA TRP A 181 -4.52 3.03 -3.01
C TRP A 181 -4.29 4.41 -2.35
N TRP A 182 -5.24 5.33 -2.47
CA TRP A 182 -5.13 6.66 -1.88
C TRP A 182 -5.05 6.62 -0.36
N LEU A 183 -5.85 5.76 0.28
CA LEU A 183 -5.79 5.58 1.74
C LEU A 183 -4.41 5.06 2.16
N ALA A 184 -3.84 4.09 1.42
CA ALA A 184 -2.48 3.62 1.70
C ALA A 184 -1.45 4.74 1.60
N LEU A 185 -1.55 5.62 0.59
CA LEU A 185 -0.64 6.76 0.46
C LEU A 185 -0.77 7.76 1.63
N VAL A 186 -1.99 8.04 2.10
CA VAL A 186 -2.22 8.89 3.27
C VAL A 186 -1.57 8.26 4.51
N CYS A 187 -1.86 6.99 4.78
CA CYS A 187 -1.33 6.30 5.94
C CYS A 187 0.20 6.16 5.88
N LEU A 188 0.78 5.85 4.71
CA LEU A 188 2.23 5.77 4.50
C LEU A 188 2.93 7.10 4.74
N THR A 189 2.40 8.20 4.18
CA THR A 189 3.01 9.53 4.34
C THR A 189 2.93 10.03 5.78
N LEU A 190 1.83 9.75 6.47
CA LEU A 190 1.71 10.03 7.91
C LEU A 190 2.70 9.19 8.70
N ALA A 191 2.75 7.88 8.47
CA ALA A 191 3.67 6.98 9.16
C ALA A 191 5.13 7.41 8.95
N GLU A 192 5.51 7.80 7.74
CA GLU A 192 6.85 8.27 7.40
C GLU A 192 7.20 9.58 8.13
N HIS A 193 6.24 10.49 8.29
CA HIS A 193 6.44 11.71 9.07
C HIS A 193 6.72 11.39 10.54
N TRP A 194 6.01 10.41 11.10
CA TRP A 194 6.26 9.91 12.44
C TRP A 194 7.62 9.18 12.54
N TYR A 195 8.05 8.47 11.50
CA TYR A 195 9.37 7.84 11.44
C TYR A 195 10.49 8.87 11.58
N ILE A 196 10.47 9.91 10.74
CA ILE A 196 11.55 10.93 10.69
C ILE A 196 11.69 11.62 12.05
N LYS A 197 10.56 11.93 12.71
CA LYS A 197 10.56 12.58 14.02
C LYS A 197 10.93 11.62 15.15
N GLY A 198 10.46 10.37 15.06
CA GLY A 198 10.59 9.37 16.12
C GLY A 198 11.94 8.64 16.14
N ALA A 199 12.58 8.43 14.99
CA ALA A 199 13.80 7.63 14.88
C ALA A 199 14.98 8.16 15.72
N PRO A 200 15.28 9.48 15.77
CA PRO A 200 16.36 10.02 16.62
C PRO A 200 16.09 9.91 18.12
N TRP A 201 14.81 9.82 18.51
CA TRP A 201 14.41 9.62 19.89
C TRP A 201 14.45 8.14 20.26
N ALA A 202 13.97 7.27 19.35
CA ALA A 202 13.97 5.83 19.51
C ALA A 202 15.39 5.26 19.67
N SER A 203 16.39 5.82 18.98
CA SER A 203 17.80 5.39 19.07
C SER A 203 18.43 5.57 20.46
N ARG A 204 17.79 6.35 21.35
CA ARG A 204 18.25 6.57 22.73
C ARG A 204 17.84 5.46 23.70
N PHE A 205 16.93 4.55 23.30
CA PHE A 205 16.51 3.43 24.16
C PHE A 205 17.45 2.23 24.03
N ASN A 206 17.67 1.54 25.16
CA ASN A 206 18.57 0.38 25.24
C ASN A 206 18.24 -0.75 24.23
N GLY A 207 16.96 -0.93 23.86
CA GLY A 207 16.54 -1.93 22.87
C GLY A 207 16.92 -1.60 21.42
N PHE A 208 17.10 -0.31 21.11
CA PHE A 208 17.38 0.21 19.77
C PHE A 208 18.80 0.78 19.63
N HIS A 209 19.62 0.66 20.68
CA HIS A 209 21.03 1.03 20.65
C HIS A 209 21.75 0.31 19.50
N ASN A 210 22.54 1.05 18.73
CA ASN A 210 23.26 0.62 17.52
C ASN A 210 22.39 0.21 16.32
N SER A 211 21.09 0.53 16.32
CA SER A 211 20.24 0.37 15.13
C SER A 211 20.54 1.44 14.09
N TRP A 212 20.57 1.04 12.83
CA TRP A 212 20.63 1.94 11.68
C TRP A 212 19.21 2.43 11.37
N TYR A 213 19.06 3.70 10.98
CA TYR A 213 17.78 4.33 10.66
C TYR A 213 17.90 5.43 9.60
#